data_AF-A0A9C7PW69-F1
#
_entry.id   AF-A0A9C7PW69-F1
#
_cell.length_a   1.000
_cell.length_b   1.000
_cell.length_c   1.000
_cell.angle_alpha   90.00
_cell.angle_beta   90.00
_cell.angle_gamma   90.00
#
_symmetry.space_group_name_H-M   'P 1'
#
loop_
_entity.id
_entity.type
_entity.pdbx_description
1 polymer ?
#
loop_
_entity_poly.entity_id
_entity_poly.type
_entity_poly.pdbx_seq_one_letter_code
_entity_poly.pdbx_strand_id
1 'polypeptide(L)'
;MHTSPRFPKGSLDYTLRFFHTLLTQDETARKHALDRILFQLENSLQGSDQGQLFVAHIATITRFASEVPFPDVREAFARLLERAETTLSEKSPVYSVLKEYQRLRKPVFSRFIPNEQLPTVQNANCVTLRLFTDNFLFTGRISTVVRVMAFFPSYLEAYIQSYRAIMRRPGPLPETWRNYLGVMAGARLRCSYICHMQETEFLLHGGDIRWLESDEHVPPKLLVLRELNAILAHQPWLLKKEHLQRLIHPISALGQVSWSLSECVLAILIFSHFHSLAGFIEGCGLCPDIDMDSRDSLIRIQLTREQDGFTEINANDSYNPSHESPDTLHTPQSEVEATRQLVEKLKRAIYLQDEANYSETGDLLFAKSASVDSNERAFIGTSTEALETKYTRIAGFADYPLRHEDFDVNSKTYKIFRIHEYNWSDHGYALINAFYEDGELASLLDTQFETIYQLTDNSIGMNTNVDTSIFRRAIWVYVHRLMGIMHDDYDYRLVNLILKQSLKAFIKKVACKPETISRNDYERMGLALRPEEKVHIVLLSMEARKQAELLYGLHAIMQWMNKDD
;
A
#
# COMPACT_ATOMS: atom_id res chain seq x y z
N MET A 1 -8.67 22.58 -20.55
CA MET A 1 -7.37 23.21 -20.86
C MET A 1 -6.64 23.45 -19.54
N HIS A 2 -5.84 22.48 -19.09
CA HIS A 2 -5.07 22.59 -17.85
C HIS A 2 -3.77 23.34 -18.14
N THR A 3 -3.57 24.47 -17.46
CA THR A 3 -2.30 25.21 -17.50
C THR A 3 -1.26 24.45 -16.69
N SER A 4 -0.17 24.03 -17.35
CA SER A 4 0.94 23.34 -16.70
C SER A 4 1.53 24.19 -15.56
N PRO A 5 1.88 23.60 -14.41
CA PRO A 5 2.60 24.28 -13.35
C PRO A 5 3.92 24.83 -13.90
N ARG A 6 4.25 26.08 -13.56
CA ARG A 6 5.52 26.70 -13.93
C ARG A 6 6.59 26.19 -12.96
N PHE A 7 7.38 25.22 -13.41
CA PHE A 7 8.66 24.95 -12.79
C PHE A 7 9.59 26.16 -12.93
N PRO A 8 10.52 26.40 -11.98
CA PRO A 8 11.58 27.37 -12.15
C PRO A 8 12.30 27.11 -13.48
N LYS A 9 12.53 28.16 -14.27
CA LYS A 9 13.29 28.03 -15.53
C LYS A 9 14.67 27.43 -15.21
N GLY A 10 14.91 26.20 -15.65
CA GLY A 10 16.18 25.49 -15.46
C GLY A 10 16.09 24.16 -14.69
N SER A 11 14.96 23.79 -14.09
CA SER A 11 14.82 22.46 -13.47
C SER A 11 14.39 21.41 -14.49
N LEU A 12 15.14 20.32 -14.63
CA LEU A 12 14.76 19.13 -15.40
C LEU A 12 13.47 18.52 -14.80
N ASP A 13 12.52 18.15 -15.67
CA ASP A 13 11.29 17.47 -15.23
C ASP A 13 11.59 15.99 -15.02
N TYR A 14 11.85 15.58 -13.77
CA TYR A 14 12.13 14.19 -13.40
C TYR A 14 10.87 13.32 -13.30
N THR A 15 9.69 13.83 -13.67
CA THR A 15 8.43 13.10 -13.52
C THR A 15 8.11 12.24 -14.75
N LEU A 16 7.11 11.36 -14.62
CA LEU A 16 6.56 10.58 -15.73
C LEU A 16 6.02 11.44 -16.89
N ARG A 17 5.91 12.78 -16.74
CA ARG A 17 5.44 13.69 -17.80
C ARG A 17 6.24 13.56 -19.09
N PHE A 18 7.56 13.35 -19.00
CA PHE A 18 8.40 13.13 -20.18
C PHE A 18 7.96 11.90 -21.00
N PHE A 19 7.46 10.86 -20.33
CA PHE A 19 7.03 9.60 -20.95
C PHE A 19 5.52 9.51 -21.19
N HIS A 20 4.73 10.50 -20.77
CA HIS A 20 3.26 10.44 -20.77
C HIS A 20 2.67 10.14 -22.16
N THR A 21 3.33 10.56 -23.24
CA THR A 21 2.86 10.28 -24.61
C THR A 21 2.94 8.81 -25.01
N LEU A 22 3.62 7.95 -24.21
CA LEU A 22 3.65 6.50 -24.41
C LEU A 22 2.42 5.79 -23.80
N LEU A 23 1.60 6.51 -23.02
CA LEU A 23 0.43 5.96 -22.34
C LEU A 23 -0.78 5.92 -23.28
N THR A 24 -0.64 5.20 -24.40
CA THR A 24 -1.69 5.07 -25.41
C THR A 24 -1.76 3.66 -25.98
N GLN A 25 -3.00 3.21 -26.24
CA GLN A 25 -3.24 1.95 -26.96
C GLN A 25 -2.94 2.08 -28.46
N ASP A 26 -3.04 3.29 -29.03
CA ASP A 26 -2.74 3.53 -30.44
C ASP A 26 -1.26 3.27 -30.73
N GLU A 27 -0.99 2.18 -31.44
CA GLU A 27 0.35 1.74 -31.81
C GLU A 27 1.09 2.78 -32.67
N THR A 28 0.40 3.48 -33.56
CA THR A 28 1.00 4.50 -34.43
C THR A 28 1.40 5.71 -33.60
N ALA A 29 0.50 6.20 -32.76
CA ALA A 29 0.79 7.32 -31.85
C ALA A 29 1.91 6.97 -30.87
N ARG A 30 1.90 5.76 -30.30
CA ARG A 30 2.95 5.28 -29.38
C ARG A 30 4.30 5.19 -30.08
N LYS A 31 4.35 4.68 -31.30
CA LYS A 31 5.59 4.60 -32.11
C LYS A 31 6.18 5.98 -32.37
N HIS A 32 5.37 6.94 -32.82
CA HIS A 32 5.84 8.32 -33.02
C HIS A 32 6.34 8.98 -31.73
N ALA A 33 5.64 8.76 -30.62
CA ALA A 33 6.07 9.24 -29.30
C ALA A 33 7.39 8.60 -28.85
N LEU A 34 7.54 7.29 -29.05
CA LEU A 34 8.73 6.52 -28.72
C LEU A 34 9.94 6.99 -29.54
N ASP A 35 9.80 7.14 -30.86
CA ASP A 35 10.87 7.63 -31.73
C ASP A 35 11.36 9.02 -31.29
N ARG A 36 10.43 9.92 -30.93
CA ARG A 36 10.77 11.26 -30.43
C ARG A 36 11.52 11.22 -29.10
N ILE A 37 11.05 10.39 -28.16
CA ILE A 37 11.68 10.24 -26.83
C ILE A 37 13.08 9.65 -26.97
N LEU A 38 13.23 8.58 -27.75
CA LEU A 38 14.52 7.95 -28.01
C LEU A 38 15.49 8.93 -28.66
N PHE A 39 15.05 9.70 -29.67
CA PHE A 39 15.87 10.72 -30.31
C PHE A 39 16.40 11.76 -29.30
N GLN A 40 15.56 12.23 -28.37
CA GLN A 40 15.98 13.18 -27.33
C GLN A 40 17.00 12.56 -26.36
N LEU A 41 16.79 11.31 -25.94
CA LEU A 41 17.69 10.59 -25.03
C LEU A 41 19.02 10.24 -25.71
N GLU A 42 19.00 9.83 -26.99
CA GLU A 42 20.21 9.55 -27.77
C GLU A 42 21.02 10.81 -28.05
N ASN A 43 20.35 11.92 -28.40
CA ASN A 43 21.02 13.22 -28.51
C ASN A 43 21.61 13.67 -27.19
N SER A 44 21.01 13.32 -26.05
CA SER A 44 21.61 13.62 -24.75
C SER A 44 22.93 12.88 -24.54
N LEU A 45 22.99 11.59 -24.93
CA LEU A 45 24.21 10.80 -24.81
C LEU A 45 25.37 11.30 -25.69
N GLN A 46 25.07 11.93 -26.83
CA GLN A 46 26.05 12.35 -27.83
C GLN A 46 26.28 13.88 -27.88
N GLY A 47 25.39 14.65 -27.26
CA GLY A 47 25.23 16.07 -27.49
C GLY A 47 25.82 16.96 -26.39
N SER A 48 25.42 18.23 -26.43
CA SER A 48 25.98 19.31 -25.62
C SER A 48 25.57 19.30 -24.14
N ASP A 49 24.55 18.51 -23.76
CA ASP A 49 24.10 18.38 -22.36
C ASP A 49 24.88 17.27 -21.59
N GLN A 50 25.87 16.64 -22.23
CA GLN A 50 26.75 15.63 -21.61
C GLN A 50 25.99 14.46 -20.94
N GLY A 51 24.83 14.07 -21.48
CA GLY A 51 24.04 12.95 -20.96
C GLY A 51 23.15 13.27 -19.76
N GLN A 52 22.99 14.55 -19.40
CA GLN A 52 22.18 14.96 -18.25
C GLN A 52 20.72 14.51 -18.34
N LEU A 53 20.08 14.67 -19.51
CA LEU A 53 18.69 14.21 -19.70
C LEU A 53 18.58 12.68 -19.60
N PHE A 54 19.54 11.94 -20.15
CA PHE A 54 19.57 10.49 -20.02
C PHE A 54 19.71 10.06 -18.55
N VAL A 55 20.66 10.63 -17.81
CA VAL A 55 20.87 10.34 -16.38
C VAL A 55 19.62 10.70 -15.57
N ALA A 56 18.95 11.81 -15.87
CA ALA A 56 17.72 12.22 -15.20
C ALA A 56 16.58 11.19 -15.33
N HIS A 57 16.59 10.38 -16.39
CA HIS A 57 15.54 9.42 -16.69
C HIS A 57 15.98 7.95 -16.68
N ILE A 58 17.23 7.66 -16.34
CA ILE A 58 17.80 6.31 -16.44
C ILE A 58 17.05 5.28 -15.60
N ALA A 59 16.52 5.68 -14.45
CA ALA A 59 15.71 4.80 -13.60
C ALA A 59 14.41 4.39 -14.31
N THR A 60 13.70 5.37 -14.88
CA THR A 60 12.46 5.13 -15.65
C THR A 60 12.75 4.34 -16.92
N ILE A 61 13.85 4.64 -17.63
CA ILE A 61 14.30 3.90 -18.83
C ILE A 61 14.57 2.43 -18.45
N THR A 62 15.27 2.18 -17.35
CA THR A 62 15.57 0.84 -16.85
C THR A 62 14.30 0.07 -16.53
N ARG A 63 13.35 0.69 -15.82
CA ARG A 63 12.04 0.10 -15.56
C ARG A 63 11.27 -0.16 -16.86
N PHE A 64 11.30 0.77 -17.81
CA PHE A 64 10.56 0.65 -19.06
C PHE A 64 11.11 -0.47 -19.95
N ALA A 65 12.41 -0.74 -19.88
CA ALA A 65 13.04 -1.84 -20.59
C ALA A 65 12.56 -3.23 -20.12
N SER A 66 12.13 -3.38 -18.85
CA SER A 66 11.72 -4.68 -18.29
C SER A 66 10.22 -4.81 -17.99
N GLU A 67 9.56 -3.74 -17.54
CA GLU A 67 8.23 -3.83 -16.90
C GLU A 67 7.07 -3.26 -17.71
N VAL A 68 7.31 -2.59 -18.84
CA VAL A 68 6.21 -2.03 -19.65
C VAL A 68 5.44 -3.18 -20.32
N PRO A 69 4.10 -3.18 -20.37
CA PRO A 69 3.33 -4.27 -20.99
C PRO A 69 3.50 -4.34 -22.52
N PHE A 70 3.91 -3.24 -23.16
CA PHE A 70 4.13 -3.14 -24.60
C PHE A 70 5.53 -3.62 -25.04
N PRO A 71 5.65 -4.68 -25.85
CA PRO A 71 6.95 -5.23 -26.27
C PRO A 71 7.83 -4.25 -27.07
N ASP A 72 7.22 -3.49 -27.98
CA ASP A 72 7.89 -2.44 -28.78
C ASP A 72 8.63 -1.42 -27.90
N VAL A 73 7.97 -0.97 -26.82
CA VAL A 73 8.55 -0.04 -25.84
C VAL A 73 9.67 -0.71 -25.04
N ARG A 74 9.44 -1.93 -24.51
CA ARG A 74 10.46 -2.66 -23.72
C ARG A 74 11.73 -2.87 -24.52
N GLU A 75 11.60 -3.41 -25.74
CA GLU A 75 12.73 -3.71 -26.61
C GLU A 75 13.48 -2.45 -27.02
N ALA A 76 12.77 -1.36 -27.29
CA ALA A 76 13.41 -0.10 -27.66
C ALA A 76 14.25 0.49 -26.51
N PHE A 77 13.74 0.50 -25.29
CA PHE A 77 14.51 0.97 -24.14
C PHE A 77 15.63 0.00 -23.74
N ALA A 78 15.45 -1.31 -23.92
CA ALA A 78 16.52 -2.29 -23.75
C ALA A 78 17.68 -2.03 -24.72
N ARG A 79 17.38 -1.80 -26.01
CA ARG A 79 18.37 -1.42 -27.03
C ARG A 79 19.04 -0.08 -26.73
N LEU A 80 18.30 0.91 -26.22
CA LEU A 80 18.87 2.20 -25.80
C LEU A 80 19.93 2.02 -24.69
N LEU A 81 19.65 1.18 -23.69
CA LEU A 81 20.59 0.88 -22.61
C LEU A 81 21.85 0.17 -23.13
N GLU A 82 21.71 -0.80 -24.03
CA GLU A 82 22.84 -1.50 -24.68
C GLU A 82 23.69 -0.55 -25.53
N ARG A 83 23.03 0.36 -26.26
CA ARG A 83 23.72 1.37 -27.07
C ARG A 83 24.46 2.40 -26.22
N ALA A 84 23.86 2.85 -25.12
CA ALA A 84 24.51 3.76 -24.17
C ALA A 84 25.79 3.12 -23.61
N GLU A 85 25.74 1.83 -23.26
CA GLU A 85 26.89 1.09 -22.75
C GLU A 85 28.05 1.00 -23.74
N THR A 86 27.75 0.82 -25.03
CA THR A 86 28.77 0.70 -26.08
C THR A 86 29.30 2.05 -26.58
N THR A 87 28.52 3.12 -26.45
CA THR A 87 28.88 4.45 -26.96
C THR A 87 29.65 5.28 -25.93
N LEU A 88 29.33 5.12 -24.64
CA LEU A 88 29.96 5.89 -23.58
C LEU A 88 31.34 5.35 -23.24
N SER A 89 32.31 6.25 -23.07
CA SER A 89 33.62 5.89 -22.50
C SER A 89 33.46 5.41 -21.06
N GLU A 90 34.23 4.39 -20.65
CA GLU A 90 34.27 3.89 -19.26
C GLU A 90 34.60 4.98 -18.23
N LYS A 91 35.31 6.04 -18.67
CA LYS A 91 35.66 7.19 -17.82
C LYS A 91 34.50 8.21 -17.69
N SER A 92 33.41 8.03 -18.42
CA SER A 92 32.26 8.92 -18.37
C SER A 92 31.51 8.75 -17.05
N PRO A 93 31.13 9.84 -16.36
CA PRO A 93 30.27 9.75 -15.19
C PRO A 93 28.94 9.07 -15.54
N VAL A 94 28.39 9.32 -16.73
CA VAL A 94 27.16 8.69 -17.21
C VAL A 94 27.29 7.17 -17.31
N TYR A 95 28.47 6.67 -17.70
CA TYR A 95 28.74 5.23 -17.78
C TYR A 95 28.70 4.58 -16.39
N SER A 96 29.26 5.24 -15.37
CA SER A 96 29.21 4.73 -13.99
C SER A 96 27.78 4.63 -13.45
N VAL A 97 26.95 5.64 -13.71
CA VAL A 97 25.52 5.63 -13.34
C VAL A 97 24.79 4.52 -14.07
N LEU A 98 25.02 4.37 -15.38
CA LEU A 98 24.45 3.29 -16.17
C LEU A 98 24.81 1.92 -15.59
N LYS A 99 26.08 1.69 -15.22
CA LYS A 99 26.52 0.44 -14.62
C LYS A 99 25.87 0.16 -13.27
N GLU A 100 25.66 1.19 -12.45
CA GLU A 100 24.94 1.06 -11.19
C GLU A 100 23.49 0.61 -11.40
N TYR A 101 22.74 1.28 -12.29
CA TYR A 101 21.37 0.88 -12.62
C TYR A 101 21.28 -0.48 -13.34
N GLN A 102 22.28 -0.83 -14.16
CA GLN A 102 22.40 -2.15 -14.76
C GLN A 102 22.71 -3.24 -13.71
N ARG A 103 23.47 -2.94 -12.66
CA ARG A 103 23.65 -3.87 -11.52
C ARG A 103 22.32 -4.09 -10.80
N LEU A 104 21.48 -3.06 -10.74
CA LEU A 104 20.13 -3.09 -10.17
C LEU A 104 19.07 -3.70 -11.13
N ARG A 105 19.43 -4.19 -12.33
CA ARG A 105 18.48 -4.66 -13.38
C ARG A 105 17.53 -5.78 -12.97
N LYS A 106 17.77 -6.48 -11.85
CA LYS A 106 16.80 -7.43 -11.31
C LYS A 106 15.96 -6.69 -10.27
N PRO A 107 14.82 -6.09 -10.66
CA PRO A 107 13.97 -5.40 -9.69
C PRO A 107 13.55 -6.40 -8.63
N VAL A 108 13.86 -6.15 -7.37
CA VAL A 108 13.33 -6.97 -6.28
C VAL A 108 11.92 -6.48 -6.00
N PHE A 109 10.89 -7.30 -6.20
CA PHE A 109 9.51 -6.86 -6.00
C PHE A 109 9.06 -7.01 -4.54
N SER A 110 9.55 -8.06 -3.88
CA SER A 110 9.27 -8.38 -2.49
C SER A 110 10.54 -8.89 -1.82
N ARG A 111 10.78 -8.44 -0.59
CA ARG A 111 11.78 -9.00 0.31
C ARG A 111 11.42 -10.40 0.77
N PHE A 112 10.17 -10.84 0.63
CA PHE A 112 9.69 -12.13 1.17
C PHE A 112 9.34 -13.15 0.09
N ILE A 113 8.95 -12.69 -1.10
CA ILE A 113 8.49 -13.54 -2.21
C ILE A 113 9.51 -13.45 -3.35
N PRO A 114 10.11 -14.58 -3.77
CA PRO A 114 10.98 -14.62 -4.94
C PRO A 114 10.25 -14.14 -6.20
N ASN A 115 10.92 -13.35 -7.03
CA ASN A 115 10.33 -12.78 -8.24
C ASN A 115 9.81 -13.83 -9.23
N GLU A 116 10.44 -15.01 -9.25
CA GLU A 116 10.08 -16.12 -10.12
C GLU A 116 8.67 -16.68 -9.82
N GLN A 117 8.19 -16.44 -8.59
CA GLN A 117 6.85 -16.83 -8.15
C GLN A 117 5.80 -15.76 -8.43
N LEU A 118 6.21 -14.56 -8.85
CA LEU A 118 5.30 -13.44 -9.09
C LEU A 118 4.93 -13.34 -10.57
N PRO A 119 3.68 -12.94 -10.89
CA PRO A 119 3.30 -12.58 -12.25
C PRO A 119 4.13 -11.40 -12.78
N THR A 120 4.64 -11.52 -14.00
CA THR A 120 5.38 -10.49 -14.74
C THR A 120 4.73 -10.26 -16.10
N VAL A 121 5.05 -9.15 -16.77
CA VAL A 121 4.52 -8.88 -18.12
C VAL A 121 4.94 -9.93 -19.16
N GLN A 122 5.99 -10.71 -18.89
CA GLN A 122 6.47 -11.78 -19.77
C GLN A 122 5.77 -13.12 -19.53
N ASN A 123 5.32 -13.41 -18.31
CA ASN A 123 4.76 -14.72 -17.94
C ASN A 123 3.25 -14.66 -17.56
N ALA A 124 2.66 -13.45 -17.51
CA ALA A 124 1.26 -13.24 -17.14
C ALA A 124 0.30 -13.91 -18.13
N ASN A 125 -0.78 -14.50 -17.59
CA ASN A 125 -1.92 -14.94 -18.40
C ASN A 125 -2.63 -13.73 -19.04
N CYS A 126 -3.50 -13.99 -20.02
CA CYS A 126 -4.16 -12.93 -20.79
C CYS A 126 -4.97 -11.94 -19.93
N VAL A 127 -5.65 -12.41 -18.89
CA VAL A 127 -6.43 -11.56 -17.96
C VAL A 127 -5.50 -10.65 -17.17
N THR A 128 -4.43 -11.20 -16.61
CA THR A 128 -3.45 -10.44 -15.82
C THR A 128 -2.71 -9.43 -16.67
N LEU A 129 -2.31 -9.82 -17.89
CA LEU A 129 -1.65 -8.91 -18.83
C LEU A 129 -2.58 -7.77 -19.27
N ARG A 130 -3.88 -8.03 -19.45
CA ARG A 130 -4.89 -6.97 -19.68
C ARG A 130 -4.91 -5.98 -18.52
N LEU A 131 -5.04 -6.47 -17.28
CA LEU A 131 -5.06 -5.61 -16.08
C LEU A 131 -3.78 -4.79 -15.93
N PHE A 132 -2.62 -5.40 -16.19
CA PHE A 132 -1.33 -4.72 -16.24
C PHE A 132 -1.28 -3.63 -17.31
N THR A 133 -1.81 -3.91 -18.50
CA THR A 133 -1.90 -2.95 -19.61
C THR A 133 -2.78 -1.77 -19.24
N ASP A 134 -3.99 -2.03 -18.75
CA ASP A 134 -4.95 -1.01 -18.36
C ASP A 134 -4.44 -0.17 -17.18
N ASN A 135 -3.73 -0.78 -16.23
CA ASN A 135 -3.09 -0.06 -15.13
C ASN A 135 -1.92 0.81 -15.61
N PHE A 136 -1.08 0.29 -16.52
CA PHE A 136 0.05 1.02 -17.07
C PHE A 136 -0.42 2.23 -17.88
N LEU A 137 -1.44 2.08 -18.73
CA LEU A 137 -2.01 3.18 -19.50
C LEU A 137 -2.55 4.30 -18.60
N PHE A 138 -3.00 3.95 -17.40
CA PHE A 138 -3.56 4.91 -16.46
C PHE A 138 -2.53 5.56 -15.53
N THR A 139 -1.49 4.82 -15.11
CA THR A 139 -0.53 5.27 -14.08
C THR A 139 0.90 5.45 -14.60
N GLY A 140 1.21 4.95 -15.81
CA GLY A 140 2.57 4.85 -16.35
C GLY A 140 3.46 3.82 -15.66
N ARG A 141 2.89 2.92 -14.84
CA ARG A 141 3.65 1.89 -14.12
C ARG A 141 2.84 0.63 -13.80
N ILE A 142 3.57 -0.45 -13.55
CA ILE A 142 3.08 -1.67 -12.90
C ILE A 142 3.86 -1.78 -11.60
N SER A 143 3.29 -1.20 -10.55
CA SER A 143 3.92 -1.17 -9.22
C SER A 143 4.03 -2.56 -8.63
N THR A 144 4.92 -2.73 -7.65
CA THR A 144 5.03 -3.99 -6.89
C THR A 144 3.72 -4.37 -6.19
N VAL A 145 2.93 -3.39 -5.73
CA VAL A 145 1.57 -3.60 -5.20
C VAL A 145 0.68 -4.31 -6.22
N VAL A 146 0.57 -3.75 -7.44
CA VAL A 146 -0.25 -4.33 -8.52
C VAL A 146 0.23 -5.73 -8.88
N ARG A 147 1.54 -5.93 -8.88
CA ARG A 147 2.16 -7.21 -9.22
C ARG A 147 1.86 -8.32 -8.22
N VAL A 148 1.96 -8.04 -6.92
CA VAL A 148 1.68 -9.05 -5.89
C VAL A 148 0.18 -9.32 -5.78
N MET A 149 -0.67 -8.31 -5.96
CA MET A 149 -2.13 -8.51 -6.04
C MET A 149 -2.54 -9.35 -7.26
N ALA A 150 -1.71 -9.44 -8.31
CA ALA A 150 -1.99 -10.20 -9.51
C ALA A 150 -2.01 -11.73 -9.31
N PHE A 151 -1.63 -12.25 -8.13
CA PHE A 151 -1.99 -13.62 -7.75
C PHE A 151 -3.51 -13.85 -7.84
N PHE A 152 -4.30 -12.79 -7.66
CA PHE A 152 -5.75 -12.83 -7.63
C PHE A 152 -6.34 -11.79 -8.60
N PRO A 153 -6.40 -12.07 -9.91
CA PRO A 153 -6.79 -11.08 -10.92
C PRO A 153 -8.16 -10.44 -10.71
N SER A 154 -9.15 -11.21 -10.25
CA SER A 154 -10.50 -10.67 -9.93
C SER A 154 -10.45 -9.62 -8.83
N TYR A 155 -9.67 -9.87 -7.78
CA TYR A 155 -9.48 -8.93 -6.70
C TYR A 155 -8.64 -7.71 -7.15
N LEU A 156 -7.58 -7.92 -7.92
CA LEU A 156 -6.77 -6.83 -8.49
C LEU A 156 -7.63 -5.86 -9.30
N GLU A 157 -8.56 -6.38 -10.13
CA GLU A 157 -9.49 -5.56 -10.90
C GLU A 157 -10.38 -4.70 -9.99
N ALA A 158 -11.00 -5.30 -8.97
CA ALA A 158 -11.83 -4.57 -8.00
C ALA A 158 -11.03 -3.52 -7.20
N TYR A 159 -9.80 -3.85 -6.81
CA TYR A 159 -8.88 -2.93 -6.14
C TYR A 159 -8.51 -1.73 -7.04
N ILE A 160 -8.17 -1.96 -8.30
CA ILE A 160 -7.84 -0.87 -9.25
C ILE A 160 -9.05 0.04 -9.45
N GLN A 161 -10.25 -0.52 -9.64
CA GLN A 161 -11.45 0.27 -9.90
C GLN A 161 -11.83 1.16 -8.71
N SER A 162 -11.83 0.61 -7.49
CA SER A 162 -12.10 1.37 -6.27
C SER A 162 -11.02 2.44 -6.00
N TYR A 163 -9.74 2.12 -6.20
CA TYR A 163 -8.65 3.11 -6.09
C TYR A 163 -8.84 4.28 -7.06
N ARG A 164 -9.17 4.00 -8.32
CA ARG A 164 -9.45 5.04 -9.34
C ARG A 164 -10.63 5.91 -8.93
N ALA A 165 -11.69 5.30 -8.40
CA ALA A 165 -12.86 6.03 -7.93
C ALA A 165 -12.51 7.01 -6.80
N ILE A 166 -11.72 6.57 -5.81
CA ILE A 166 -11.30 7.42 -4.68
C ILE A 166 -10.31 8.51 -5.12
N MET A 167 -9.28 8.16 -5.89
CA MET A 167 -8.11 9.03 -6.07
C MET A 167 -8.12 9.88 -7.34
N ARG A 168 -8.95 9.52 -8.34
CA ARG A 168 -8.81 10.07 -9.71
C ARG A 168 -10.13 10.52 -10.34
N ARG A 169 -11.28 9.99 -9.91
CA ARG A 169 -12.56 10.52 -10.40
C ARG A 169 -12.80 11.94 -9.87
N PRO A 170 -13.50 12.80 -10.63
CA PRO A 170 -13.98 14.08 -10.13
C PRO A 170 -14.72 13.90 -8.79
N GLY A 171 -14.51 14.83 -7.85
CA GLY A 171 -15.05 14.70 -6.50
C GLY A 171 -14.72 15.91 -5.63
N PRO A 172 -15.07 15.87 -4.34
CA PRO A 172 -15.08 17.05 -3.47
C PRO A 172 -13.69 17.63 -3.18
N LEU A 173 -12.62 16.85 -3.36
CA LEU A 173 -11.23 17.30 -3.19
C LEU A 173 -10.46 17.29 -4.52
N PRO A 174 -9.56 18.27 -4.76
CA PRO A 174 -8.60 18.23 -5.86
C PRO A 174 -7.67 17.02 -5.75
N GLU A 175 -7.21 16.48 -6.89
CA GLU A 175 -6.31 15.32 -6.92
C GLU A 175 -5.02 15.54 -6.12
N THR A 176 -4.44 16.74 -6.19
CA THR A 176 -3.26 17.11 -5.40
C THR A 176 -3.52 17.01 -3.90
N TRP A 177 -4.70 17.41 -3.43
CA TRP A 177 -5.06 17.30 -2.01
C TRP A 177 -5.23 15.83 -1.62
N ARG A 178 -5.87 15.02 -2.46
CA ARG A 178 -6.03 13.57 -2.24
C ARG A 178 -4.68 12.87 -2.13
N ASN A 179 -3.75 13.14 -3.06
CA ASN A 179 -2.40 12.58 -3.02
C ASN A 179 -1.65 13.03 -1.75
N TYR A 180 -1.78 14.29 -1.32
CA TYR A 180 -1.17 14.76 -0.06
C TYR A 180 -1.75 14.06 1.19
N LEU A 181 -3.06 13.81 1.23
CA LEU A 181 -3.68 12.99 2.28
C LEU A 181 -3.13 11.55 2.27
N GLY A 182 -2.84 11.00 1.10
CA GLY A 182 -2.14 9.71 0.98
C GLY A 182 -0.73 9.74 1.57
N VAL A 183 0.03 10.83 1.39
CA VAL A 183 1.33 11.03 2.06
C VAL A 183 1.14 11.11 3.57
N MET A 184 0.12 11.83 4.07
CA MET A 184 -0.17 11.92 5.50
C MET A 184 -0.49 10.55 6.13
N ALA A 185 -1.30 9.72 5.47
CA ALA A 185 -1.61 8.36 5.93
C ALA A 185 -0.38 7.46 5.92
N GLY A 186 0.38 7.46 4.82
CA GLY A 186 1.62 6.68 4.72
C GLY A 186 2.64 7.06 5.80
N ALA A 187 2.82 8.37 6.04
CA ALA A 187 3.72 8.88 7.05
C ALA A 187 3.29 8.49 8.47
N ARG A 188 1.97 8.43 8.73
CA ARG A 188 1.43 8.06 10.04
C ARG A 188 1.78 6.62 10.43
N LEU A 189 1.81 5.71 9.48
CA LEU A 189 2.24 4.33 9.67
C LEU A 189 3.70 4.08 9.30
N ARG A 190 4.50 5.14 9.11
CA ARG A 190 5.93 5.06 8.75
C ARG A 190 6.21 4.24 7.48
N CYS A 191 5.25 4.21 6.56
CA CYS A 191 5.37 3.48 5.31
C CYS A 191 5.98 4.38 4.23
N SER A 192 7.31 4.34 4.10
CA SER A 192 8.05 5.16 3.12
C SER A 192 7.61 4.89 1.69
N TYR A 193 7.26 3.63 1.36
CA TYR A 193 6.74 3.24 0.06
C TYR A 193 5.50 4.08 -0.33
N ILE A 194 4.50 4.18 0.55
CA ILE A 194 3.29 4.97 0.29
C ILE A 194 3.64 6.45 0.16
N CYS A 195 4.51 6.95 1.04
CA CYS A 195 4.93 8.34 1.01
C CYS A 195 5.56 8.70 -0.35
N HIS A 196 6.55 7.93 -0.81
CA HIS A 196 7.20 8.17 -2.10
C HIS A 196 6.23 8.00 -3.28
N MET A 197 5.37 6.99 -3.23
CA MET A 197 4.33 6.78 -4.25
C MET A 197 3.42 8.01 -4.35
N GLN A 198 2.87 8.49 -3.24
CA GLN A 198 1.91 9.58 -3.24
C GLN A 198 2.55 10.95 -3.42
N GLU A 199 3.82 11.15 -3.03
CA GLU A 199 4.60 12.33 -3.41
C GLU A 199 4.81 12.42 -4.92
N THR A 200 5.09 11.29 -5.56
CA THR A 200 5.25 11.23 -7.02
C THR A 200 3.95 11.62 -7.70
N GLU A 201 2.83 11.05 -7.28
CA GLU A 201 1.51 11.41 -7.81
C GLU A 201 1.14 12.87 -7.51
N PHE A 202 1.41 13.36 -6.30
CA PHE A 202 1.18 14.75 -5.91
C PHE A 202 1.86 15.72 -6.87
N LEU A 203 3.15 15.51 -7.15
CA LEU A 203 3.93 16.36 -8.05
C LEU A 203 3.52 16.18 -9.52
N LEU A 204 3.17 14.96 -9.93
CA LEU A 204 2.67 14.68 -11.28
C LEU A 204 1.40 15.50 -11.59
N HIS A 205 0.50 15.64 -10.62
CA HIS A 205 -0.72 16.44 -10.72
C HIS A 205 -0.50 17.94 -10.42
N GLY A 206 0.75 18.39 -10.27
CA GLY A 206 1.09 19.80 -10.10
C GLY A 206 1.00 20.33 -8.66
N GLY A 207 1.11 19.45 -7.68
CA GLY A 207 1.26 19.83 -6.28
C GLY A 207 2.49 20.68 -6.02
N ASP A 208 2.39 21.61 -5.06
CA ASP A 208 3.48 22.50 -4.67
C ASP A 208 4.50 21.75 -3.81
N ILE A 209 5.72 21.59 -4.32
CA ILE A 209 6.81 20.87 -3.64
C ILE A 209 7.06 21.39 -2.22
N ARG A 210 6.81 22.68 -1.95
CA ARG A 210 7.04 23.30 -0.64
C ARG A 210 6.15 22.71 0.45
N TRP A 211 5.01 22.09 0.11
CA TRP A 211 4.17 21.35 1.06
C TRP A 211 4.92 20.14 1.64
N LEU A 212 5.77 19.52 0.83
CA LEU A 212 6.59 18.36 1.22
C LEU A 212 7.83 18.77 2.03
N GLU A 213 8.15 20.07 2.08
CA GLU A 213 9.33 20.62 2.76
C GLU A 213 8.99 21.26 4.11
N SER A 214 7.89 22.03 4.19
CA SER A 214 7.49 22.76 5.42
C SER A 214 5.96 22.86 5.57
N ASP A 215 5.49 22.84 6.82
CA ASP A 215 4.06 22.95 7.16
C ASP A 215 3.50 24.34 6.86
N GLU A 216 4.36 25.37 6.81
CA GLU A 216 3.98 26.76 6.53
C GLU A 216 3.30 26.93 5.17
N HIS A 217 3.61 26.06 4.21
CA HIS A 217 3.08 26.11 2.86
C HIS A 217 1.83 25.24 2.70
N VAL A 218 1.53 24.37 3.66
CA VAL A 218 0.39 23.46 3.62
C VAL A 218 -0.87 24.23 4.03
N PRO A 219 -1.97 24.15 3.28
CA PRO A 219 -3.23 24.76 3.67
C PRO A 219 -3.63 24.33 5.09
N PRO A 220 -3.94 25.28 6.00
CA PRO A 220 -4.37 24.94 7.36
C PRO A 220 -5.54 23.97 7.41
N LYS A 221 -6.40 24.01 6.38
CA LYS A 221 -7.51 23.06 6.17
C LYS A 221 -7.04 21.60 6.14
N LEU A 222 -5.87 21.29 5.58
CA LEU A 222 -5.32 19.92 5.56
C LEU A 222 -4.66 19.55 6.89
N LEU A 223 -3.98 20.49 7.55
CA LEU A 223 -3.27 20.24 8.81
C LEU A 223 -4.21 19.80 9.94
N VAL A 224 -5.45 20.33 9.98
CA VAL A 224 -6.45 19.91 10.98
C VAL A 224 -6.87 18.45 10.86
N LEU A 225 -6.64 17.79 9.71
CA LEU A 225 -6.93 16.36 9.54
C LEU A 225 -5.91 15.44 10.21
N ARG A 226 -4.81 15.95 10.76
CA ARG A 226 -3.83 15.14 11.50
C ARG A 226 -4.44 14.40 12.68
N GLU A 227 -5.40 15.00 13.37
CA GLU A 227 -6.14 14.36 14.47
C GLU A 227 -6.94 13.14 13.94
N LEU A 228 -7.75 13.36 12.90
CA LEU A 228 -8.56 12.31 12.28
C LEU A 228 -7.68 11.16 11.73
N ASN A 229 -6.60 11.51 11.03
CA ASN A 229 -5.61 10.58 10.51
C ASN A 229 -5.03 9.71 11.62
N ALA A 230 -4.58 10.32 12.72
CA ALA A 230 -4.02 9.63 13.87
C ALA A 230 -5.01 8.66 14.53
N ILE A 231 -6.26 9.10 14.73
CA ILE A 231 -7.32 8.29 15.33
C ILE A 231 -7.62 7.07 14.45
N LEU A 232 -7.89 7.28 13.16
CA LEU A 232 -8.20 6.18 12.23
C LEU A 232 -7.04 5.17 12.13
N ALA A 233 -5.79 5.65 12.06
CA ALA A 233 -4.62 4.80 11.89
C ALA A 233 -4.32 3.86 13.07
N HIS A 234 -4.69 4.26 14.30
CA HIS A 234 -4.18 3.61 15.51
C HIS A 234 -5.26 3.14 16.48
N GLN A 235 -6.31 3.95 16.67
CA GLN A 235 -7.37 3.71 17.65
C GLN A 235 -8.72 4.21 17.09
N PRO A 236 -9.24 3.61 16.01
CA PRO A 236 -10.44 4.12 15.32
C PRO A 236 -11.69 4.16 16.21
N TRP A 237 -11.73 3.34 17.28
CA TRP A 237 -12.77 3.36 18.31
C TRP A 237 -12.85 4.66 19.13
N LEU A 238 -11.81 5.51 19.09
CA LEU A 238 -11.84 6.82 19.72
C LEU A 238 -12.54 7.89 18.87
N LEU A 239 -12.87 7.58 17.61
CA LEU A 239 -13.54 8.54 16.74
C LEU A 239 -14.96 8.82 17.24
N LYS A 240 -15.30 10.10 17.33
CA LYS A 240 -16.59 10.60 17.82
C LYS A 240 -17.06 11.76 16.95
N LYS A 241 -18.37 12.02 16.94
CA LYS A 241 -18.99 13.13 16.21
C LYS A 241 -18.39 14.50 16.57
N GLU A 242 -17.84 14.69 17.76
CA GLU A 242 -17.18 15.94 18.17
C GLU A 242 -15.87 16.21 17.40
N HIS A 243 -15.18 15.16 16.92
CA HIS A 243 -14.02 15.32 16.05
C HIS A 243 -14.46 15.91 14.70
N LEU A 244 -15.58 15.40 14.14
CA LEU A 244 -16.17 15.92 12.91
C LEU A 244 -16.71 17.35 13.08
N GLN A 245 -17.29 17.65 14.24
CA GLN A 245 -17.75 18.99 14.58
C GLN A 245 -16.63 20.02 14.43
N ARG A 246 -15.42 19.71 14.90
CA ARG A 246 -14.25 20.61 14.80
C ARG A 246 -13.80 20.85 13.37
N LEU A 247 -14.03 19.89 12.46
CA LEU A 247 -13.71 20.01 11.04
C LEU A 247 -14.77 20.82 10.27
N ILE A 248 -16.05 20.59 10.57
CA ILE A 248 -17.19 21.16 9.82
C ILE A 248 -17.57 22.55 10.34
N HIS A 249 -17.55 22.75 11.66
CA HIS A 249 -17.85 24.02 12.33
C HIS A 249 -16.71 24.41 13.28
N PRO A 250 -15.58 24.88 12.73
CA PRO A 250 -14.45 25.33 13.55
C PRO A 250 -14.89 26.50 14.44
N ILE A 251 -14.47 26.48 15.71
CA ILE A 251 -14.87 27.44 16.74
C ILE A 251 -14.21 28.84 16.53
N SER A 252 -13.25 28.97 15.62
CA SER A 252 -12.45 30.20 15.47
C SER A 252 -12.99 31.17 14.41
N ALA A 253 -13.15 32.45 14.82
CA ALA A 253 -13.53 33.59 13.97
C ALA A 253 -12.42 34.10 13.03
N LEU A 254 -11.31 33.35 12.87
CA LEU A 254 -10.11 33.75 12.13
C LEU A 254 -9.94 32.97 10.83
N GLY A 255 -11.00 32.89 10.02
CA GLY A 255 -10.91 32.50 8.61
C GLY A 255 -10.47 31.06 8.34
N GLN A 256 -10.63 30.11 9.28
CA GLN A 256 -10.46 28.69 8.97
C GLN A 256 -11.52 28.23 7.98
N VAL A 257 -11.09 27.64 6.87
CA VAL A 257 -11.97 27.05 5.86
C VAL A 257 -12.57 25.77 6.42
N SER A 258 -13.90 25.68 6.46
CA SER A 258 -14.63 24.49 6.91
C SER A 258 -14.49 23.32 5.94
N TRP A 259 -14.58 22.11 6.48
CA TRP A 259 -14.77 20.89 5.71
C TRP A 259 -16.26 20.63 5.49
N SER A 260 -16.64 20.26 4.27
CA SER A 260 -17.97 19.71 3.99
C SER A 260 -18.04 18.23 4.39
N LEU A 261 -19.25 17.70 4.54
CA LEU A 261 -19.43 16.28 4.81
C LEU A 261 -18.86 15.39 3.71
N SER A 262 -19.07 15.73 2.44
CA SER A 262 -18.51 14.98 1.30
C SER A 262 -16.97 14.98 1.31
N GLU A 263 -16.34 16.10 1.66
CA GLU A 263 -14.89 16.17 1.81
C GLU A 263 -14.39 15.30 2.99
N CYS A 264 -15.09 15.31 4.12
CA CYS A 264 -14.77 14.45 5.28
C CYS A 264 -14.89 12.96 4.92
N VAL A 265 -15.97 12.56 4.25
CA VAL A 265 -16.17 11.17 3.80
C VAL A 265 -15.03 10.75 2.85
N LEU A 266 -14.63 11.62 1.91
CA LEU A 266 -13.50 11.33 1.04
C LEU A 266 -12.17 11.22 1.81
N ALA A 267 -11.93 12.10 2.78
CA ALA A 267 -10.73 12.03 3.61
C ALA A 267 -10.65 10.72 4.41
N ILE A 268 -11.77 10.28 5.00
CA ILE A 268 -11.89 8.99 5.68
C ILE A 268 -11.57 7.84 4.72
N LEU A 269 -12.16 7.84 3.52
CA LEU A 269 -11.90 6.82 2.49
C LEU A 269 -10.42 6.75 2.09
N ILE A 270 -9.77 7.89 1.90
CA ILE A 270 -8.35 7.97 1.54
C ILE A 270 -7.47 7.47 2.68
N PHE A 271 -7.71 7.92 3.90
CA PHE A 271 -6.96 7.47 5.07
C PHE A 271 -7.11 5.96 5.28
N SER A 272 -8.35 5.43 5.32
CA SER A 272 -8.60 4.00 5.46
C SER A 272 -7.94 3.17 4.35
N HIS A 273 -7.92 3.68 3.12
CA HIS A 273 -7.25 3.00 2.00
C HIS A 273 -5.74 2.90 2.20
N PHE A 274 -5.07 4.01 2.52
CA PHE A 274 -3.60 3.99 2.65
C PHE A 274 -3.12 3.38 3.98
N HIS A 275 -3.91 3.46 5.04
CA HIS A 275 -3.62 2.76 6.28
C HIS A 275 -3.62 1.25 6.10
N SER A 276 -4.64 0.72 5.42
CA SER A 276 -4.70 -0.70 5.13
C SER A 276 -3.62 -1.12 4.15
N LEU A 277 -3.37 -0.33 3.10
CA LEU A 277 -2.32 -0.61 2.12
C LEU A 277 -0.92 -0.72 2.75
N ALA A 278 -0.63 0.06 3.80
CA ALA A 278 0.64 -0.07 4.54
C ALA A 278 0.80 -1.47 5.15
N GLY A 279 -0.29 -2.04 5.67
CA GLY A 279 -0.35 -3.44 6.13
C GLY A 279 0.00 -4.44 5.04
N PHE A 280 -0.52 -4.24 3.83
CA PHE A 280 -0.19 -5.09 2.69
C PHE A 280 1.26 -4.94 2.23
N ILE A 281 1.77 -3.71 2.16
CA ILE A 281 3.15 -3.43 1.74
C ILE A 281 4.15 -4.10 2.69
N GLU A 282 4.03 -3.86 3.99
CA GLU A 282 4.97 -4.46 4.95
C GLU A 282 4.70 -5.95 5.14
N GLY A 283 3.43 -6.38 5.13
CA GLY A 283 3.02 -7.78 5.26
C GLY A 283 3.55 -8.67 4.14
N CYS A 284 3.60 -8.16 2.92
CA CYS A 284 4.19 -8.84 1.76
C CYS A 284 5.65 -8.45 1.51
N GLY A 285 6.24 -7.59 2.36
CA GLY A 285 7.62 -7.13 2.25
C GLY A 285 7.92 -6.40 0.94
N LEU A 286 6.96 -5.69 0.37
CA LEU A 286 7.09 -5.08 -0.95
C LEU A 286 8.21 -4.04 -0.99
N CYS A 287 8.92 -3.99 -2.11
CA CYS A 287 9.96 -3.01 -2.35
C CYS A 287 9.44 -1.89 -3.27
N PRO A 288 9.90 -0.64 -3.09
CA PRO A 288 9.62 0.44 -4.02
C PRO A 288 10.15 0.13 -5.43
N ASP A 289 9.50 0.70 -6.45
CA ASP A 289 9.99 0.60 -7.82
C ASP A 289 11.36 1.29 -7.94
N ILE A 290 12.21 0.84 -8.86
CA ILE A 290 13.60 1.33 -9.04
C ILE A 290 13.71 2.86 -9.23
N ASP A 291 12.67 3.49 -9.77
CA ASP A 291 12.58 4.93 -10.01
C ASP A 291 11.98 5.71 -8.82
N MET A 292 11.47 5.06 -7.78
CA MET A 292 10.97 5.72 -6.56
C MET A 292 12.07 6.03 -5.54
N ASP A 293 13.07 5.16 -5.37
CA ASP A 293 14.23 5.39 -4.48
C ASP A 293 15.27 6.35 -5.07
N SER A 294 15.17 6.64 -6.38
CA SER A 294 16.19 7.31 -7.18
C SER A 294 16.49 8.77 -6.81
N ARG A 295 15.66 9.43 -5.98
CA ARG A 295 15.93 10.80 -5.51
C ARG A 295 17.19 10.88 -4.65
N ASP A 296 17.38 9.91 -3.75
CA ASP A 296 18.57 9.87 -2.90
C ASP A 296 19.78 9.34 -3.67
N SER A 297 19.59 8.42 -4.62
CA SER A 297 20.67 7.86 -5.43
C SER A 297 21.26 8.87 -6.41
N LEU A 298 20.43 9.69 -7.08
CA LEU A 298 20.88 10.74 -7.99
C LEU A 298 21.59 11.88 -7.24
N ILE A 299 21.05 12.30 -6.09
CA ILE A 299 21.71 13.28 -5.21
C ILE A 299 23.07 12.76 -4.72
N ARG A 300 23.20 11.46 -4.36
CA ARG A 300 24.49 10.85 -3.98
C ARG A 300 25.52 10.89 -5.12
N ILE A 301 25.09 10.64 -6.36
CA ILE A 301 25.95 10.70 -7.55
C ILE A 301 26.37 12.14 -7.88
N GLN A 302 25.49 13.14 -7.67
CA GLN A 302 25.83 14.55 -7.87
C GLN A 302 26.72 15.12 -6.74
N LEU A 303 26.51 14.73 -5.48
CA LEU A 303 27.24 15.24 -4.31
C LEU A 303 28.62 14.61 -4.10
N THR A 304 28.86 13.39 -4.59
CA THR A 304 30.20 12.75 -4.53
C THR A 304 31.26 13.44 -5.41
N ARG A 305 30.88 14.49 -6.16
CA ARG A 305 31.81 15.34 -6.91
C ARG A 305 32.42 16.49 -6.10
N GLU A 306 31.91 16.81 -4.91
CA GLU A 306 32.40 17.95 -4.12
C GLU A 306 33.25 17.59 -2.89
N GLN A 307 33.36 16.31 -2.53
CA GLN A 307 34.24 15.87 -1.44
C GLN A 307 35.01 14.61 -1.82
N ASP A 308 36.29 14.79 -2.15
CA ASP A 308 37.29 13.73 -2.13
C ASP A 308 37.28 13.05 -0.75
N GLY A 309 37.01 11.74 -0.75
CA GLY A 309 36.98 10.92 0.45
C GLY A 309 36.04 9.75 0.30
N PHE A 310 36.45 8.74 -0.47
CA PHE A 310 35.78 7.45 -0.52
C PHE A 310 35.69 6.85 0.90
N THR A 311 34.54 6.99 1.56
CA THR A 311 34.07 5.94 2.47
C THR A 311 33.27 4.97 1.64
N GLU A 312 33.90 3.84 1.33
CA GLU A 312 33.24 2.65 0.81
C GLU A 312 31.93 2.43 1.59
N ILE A 313 30.81 2.59 0.90
CA ILE A 313 29.58 1.91 1.31
C ILE A 313 29.95 0.45 1.18
N ASN A 314 30.22 -0.20 2.31
CA ASN A 314 30.36 -1.64 2.40
C ASN A 314 29.06 -2.26 1.90
N ALA A 315 29.01 -2.50 0.59
CA ALA A 315 28.12 -3.44 -0.08
C ALA A 315 28.58 -4.88 0.22
N ASN A 316 28.98 -5.13 1.47
CA ASN A 316 29.32 -6.43 2.02
C ASN A 316 28.10 -7.14 2.64
N ASP A 317 26.89 -6.76 2.20
CA ASP A 317 25.91 -7.81 1.86
C ASP A 317 26.09 -8.15 0.37
N SER A 318 27.32 -8.55 0.03
CA SER A 318 27.48 -9.55 -1.02
C SER A 318 26.65 -10.74 -0.54
N TYR A 319 25.46 -10.89 -1.11
CA TYR A 319 24.77 -12.16 -1.17
C TYR A 319 25.78 -13.11 -1.82
N ASN A 320 26.58 -13.77 -0.99
CA ASN A 320 27.51 -14.79 -1.44
C ASN A 320 26.60 -15.85 -2.06
N PRO A 321 26.68 -16.13 -3.37
CA PRO A 321 26.23 -17.42 -3.85
C PRO A 321 27.34 -18.38 -3.44
N SER A 322 27.51 -18.60 -2.13
CA SER A 322 28.02 -19.90 -1.72
C SER A 322 27.12 -20.89 -2.43
N HIS A 323 27.75 -21.79 -3.17
CA HIS A 323 27.16 -23.04 -3.63
C HIS A 323 26.65 -23.81 -2.41
N GLU A 324 25.62 -23.29 -1.76
CA GLU A 324 24.59 -24.11 -1.19
C GLU A 324 23.92 -24.70 -2.43
N SER A 325 24.11 -26.00 -2.59
CA SER A 325 23.16 -26.87 -3.29
C SER A 325 21.73 -26.34 -3.09
N PRO A 326 20.77 -26.58 -4.00
CA PRO A 326 19.40 -26.22 -3.74
C PRO A 326 18.94 -26.97 -2.49
N ASP A 327 19.08 -26.32 -1.32
CA ASP A 327 18.41 -26.70 -0.10
C ASP A 327 16.96 -26.50 -0.47
N THR A 328 16.33 -27.61 -0.83
CA THR A 328 14.89 -27.73 -0.85
C THR A 328 14.41 -27.00 0.39
N LEU A 329 13.69 -25.89 0.21
CA LEU A 329 12.93 -25.22 1.26
C LEU A 329 11.95 -26.27 1.80
N HIS A 330 12.45 -27.11 2.70
CA HIS A 330 11.66 -28.12 3.35
C HIS A 330 10.85 -27.37 4.38
N THR A 331 9.61 -27.06 4.02
CA THR A 331 8.60 -26.62 4.96
C THR A 331 8.69 -27.53 6.20
N PRO A 332 8.92 -26.98 7.40
CA PRO A 332 9.18 -27.79 8.58
C PRO A 332 8.08 -28.84 8.76
N GLN A 333 8.43 -30.09 9.07
CA GLN A 333 7.44 -31.16 9.26
C GLN A 333 6.37 -30.79 10.30
N SER A 334 6.74 -29.97 11.30
CA SER A 334 5.81 -29.41 12.29
C SER A 334 4.74 -28.50 11.68
N GLU A 335 5.07 -27.73 10.64
CA GLU A 335 4.12 -26.86 9.95
C GLU A 335 3.21 -27.66 9.02
N VAL A 336 3.74 -28.72 8.37
CA VAL A 336 2.95 -29.65 7.57
C VAL A 336 1.90 -30.35 8.43
N GLU A 337 2.30 -30.86 9.59
CA GLU A 337 1.39 -31.49 10.55
C GLU A 337 0.38 -30.49 11.12
N ALA A 338 0.81 -29.27 11.45
CA ALA A 338 -0.10 -28.21 11.89
C ALA A 338 -1.16 -27.85 10.83
N THR A 339 -0.77 -27.81 9.55
CA THR A 339 -1.71 -27.60 8.43
C THR A 339 -2.67 -28.77 8.30
N ARG A 340 -2.22 -30.02 8.44
CA ARG A 340 -3.08 -31.20 8.42
C ARG A 340 -4.13 -31.15 9.55
N GLN A 341 -3.71 -30.78 10.76
CA GLN A 341 -4.61 -30.60 11.89
C GLN A 341 -5.61 -29.46 11.68
N LEU A 342 -5.19 -28.35 11.07
CA LEU A 342 -6.08 -27.26 10.68
C LEU A 342 -7.17 -27.75 9.72
N VAL A 343 -6.78 -28.50 8.67
CA VAL A 343 -7.73 -29.06 7.70
C VAL A 343 -8.74 -29.99 8.38
N GLU A 344 -8.31 -30.84 9.30
CA GLU A 344 -9.24 -31.67 10.08
C GLU A 344 -10.19 -30.84 10.93
N LYS A 345 -9.70 -29.79 11.58
CA LYS A 345 -10.54 -28.86 12.36
C LYS A 345 -11.56 -28.17 11.49
N LEU A 346 -11.18 -27.69 10.30
CA LEU A 346 -12.11 -27.04 9.36
C LEU A 346 -13.21 -28.00 8.90
N LYS A 347 -12.85 -29.23 8.54
CA LYS A 347 -13.83 -30.27 8.16
C LYS A 347 -14.83 -30.56 9.28
N ARG A 348 -14.43 -30.48 10.56
CA ARG A 348 -15.33 -30.66 11.71
C ARG A 348 -16.13 -29.41 12.03
N ALA A 349 -15.53 -28.22 11.88
CA ALA A 349 -16.13 -26.94 12.26
C ALA A 349 -17.33 -26.55 11.39
N ILE A 350 -17.42 -27.06 10.16
CA ILE A 350 -18.59 -26.87 9.28
C ILE A 350 -19.88 -27.35 9.97
N TYR A 351 -19.82 -28.45 10.72
CA TYR A 351 -20.97 -29.00 11.44
C TYR A 351 -21.29 -28.26 12.75
N LEU A 352 -20.41 -27.36 13.21
CA LEU A 352 -20.58 -26.60 14.44
C LEU A 352 -21.19 -25.21 14.22
N GLN A 353 -21.28 -24.73 12.96
CA GLN A 353 -21.86 -23.42 12.66
C GLN A 353 -23.36 -23.34 12.95
N ASP A 354 -24.09 -24.47 12.90
CA ASP A 354 -25.55 -24.50 13.11
C ASP A 354 -25.98 -24.41 14.59
N GLU A 355 -25.06 -24.55 15.56
CA GLU A 355 -25.34 -24.45 17.01
C GLU A 355 -24.69 -23.23 17.68
N ALA A 356 -24.29 -22.21 16.91
CA ALA A 356 -23.57 -21.05 17.44
C ALA A 356 -24.48 -20.17 18.33
N ASN A 357 -24.32 -20.31 19.65
CA ASN A 357 -24.79 -19.33 20.63
C ASN A 357 -23.62 -18.48 21.13
N TYR A 358 -23.90 -17.19 21.36
CA TYR A 358 -22.97 -16.25 22.01
C TYR A 358 -22.37 -16.84 23.29
N SER A 359 -21.05 -16.70 23.46
CA SER A 359 -20.35 -17.12 24.67
C SER A 359 -19.41 -16.03 25.18
N GLU A 360 -19.80 -15.39 26.27
CA GLU A 360 -18.98 -14.42 27.03
C GLU A 360 -17.60 -14.99 27.43
N THR A 361 -17.53 -16.32 27.61
CA THR A 361 -16.26 -17.03 27.90
C THR A 361 -15.32 -17.05 26.68
N GLY A 362 -15.86 -17.16 25.46
CA GLY A 362 -15.09 -17.09 24.22
C GLY A 362 -14.44 -15.72 24.02
N ASP A 363 -15.15 -14.65 24.38
CA ASP A 363 -14.66 -13.27 24.30
C ASP A 363 -13.49 -13.00 25.26
N LEU A 364 -13.61 -13.47 26.51
CA LEU A 364 -12.53 -13.33 27.51
C LEU A 364 -11.27 -14.11 27.11
N LEU A 365 -11.43 -15.30 26.50
CA LEU A 365 -10.30 -16.09 25.99
C LEU A 365 -9.64 -15.42 24.77
N PHE A 366 -10.42 -14.80 23.89
CA PHE A 366 -9.90 -14.03 22.77
C PHE A 366 -9.03 -12.87 23.26
N ALA A 367 -9.54 -12.04 24.18
CA ALA A 367 -8.84 -10.85 24.68
C ALA A 367 -7.48 -11.21 25.30
N LYS A 368 -7.42 -12.31 26.07
CA LYS A 368 -6.15 -12.83 26.62
C LYS A 368 -5.19 -13.28 25.52
N SER A 369 -5.68 -13.94 24.47
CA SER A 369 -4.82 -14.45 23.39
C SER A 369 -4.29 -13.36 22.46
N ALA A 370 -4.96 -12.20 22.39
CA ALA A 370 -4.53 -11.05 21.61
C ALA A 370 -3.41 -10.24 22.30
N SER A 371 -3.27 -10.37 23.63
CA SER A 371 -2.34 -9.60 24.48
C SER A 371 -0.89 -10.08 24.49
N VAL A 372 -0.47 -10.94 23.55
CA VAL A 372 0.88 -11.53 23.56
C VAL A 372 1.95 -10.52 23.11
N ASP A 373 2.97 -10.37 23.96
CA ASP A 373 4.03 -9.36 23.93
C ASP A 373 4.68 -9.13 22.58
N SER A 374 4.72 -7.85 22.21
CA SER A 374 5.54 -7.33 21.12
C SER A 374 6.86 -6.86 21.70
N ASN A 375 7.93 -7.63 21.51
CA ASN A 375 9.28 -7.10 21.67
C ASN A 375 9.44 -5.97 20.66
N GLU A 376 9.35 -4.73 21.14
CA GLU A 376 9.63 -3.53 20.36
C GLU A 376 11.10 -3.56 19.95
N ARG A 377 11.35 -3.95 18.69
CA ARG A 377 12.64 -3.70 18.08
C ARG A 377 12.60 -2.33 17.42
N ALA A 378 13.63 -1.55 17.71
CA ALA A 378 13.89 -0.29 17.04
C ALA A 378 13.94 -0.51 15.51
N PHE A 379 13.42 0.48 14.81
CA PHE A 379 13.43 0.61 13.36
C PHE A 379 14.84 0.35 12.80
N ILE A 380 15.01 -0.72 12.01
CA ILE A 380 16.19 -0.92 11.17
C ILE A 380 15.72 -0.79 9.72
N GLY A 381 15.54 0.47 9.32
CA GLY A 381 15.43 0.88 7.93
C GLY A 381 16.53 1.88 7.65
N THR A 382 17.13 1.78 6.47
CA THR A 382 18.10 2.74 5.89
C THR A 382 17.44 4.09 5.56
N SER A 383 16.67 4.66 6.49
CA SER A 383 16.08 6.00 6.36
C SER A 383 17.10 7.01 6.85
N THR A 384 17.39 8.03 6.05
CA THR A 384 18.21 9.15 6.51
C THR A 384 17.47 9.89 7.63
N GLU A 385 18.20 10.48 8.58
CA GLU A 385 17.62 11.28 9.66
C GLU A 385 16.70 12.40 9.12
N ALA A 386 17.04 12.95 7.96
CA ALA A 386 16.22 13.94 7.25
C ALA A 386 14.87 13.38 6.78
N LEU A 387 14.84 12.15 6.24
CA LEU A 387 13.60 11.51 5.77
C LEU A 387 12.67 11.15 6.93
N GLU A 388 13.22 10.62 8.02
CA GLU A 388 12.45 10.36 9.25
C GLU A 388 11.88 11.66 9.83
N THR A 389 12.67 12.74 9.85
CA THR A 389 12.22 14.07 10.29
C THR A 389 11.09 14.60 9.42
N LYS A 390 11.21 14.49 8.09
CA LYS A 390 10.19 14.91 7.12
C LYS A 390 8.85 14.20 7.36
N TYR A 391 8.87 12.87 7.44
CA TYR A 391 7.62 12.11 7.61
C TYR A 391 7.05 12.21 9.02
N THR A 392 7.89 12.36 10.03
CA THR A 392 7.42 12.62 11.40
C THR A 392 6.62 13.92 11.48
N ARG A 393 7.09 14.98 10.81
CA ARG A 393 6.37 16.25 10.67
C ARG A 393 5.07 16.07 9.92
N ILE A 394 5.09 15.50 8.71
CA ILE A 394 3.89 15.35 7.87
C ILE A 394 2.80 14.53 8.60
N ALA A 395 3.20 13.48 9.31
CA ALA A 395 2.32 12.65 10.14
C ALA A 395 1.70 13.37 11.35
N GLY A 396 2.25 14.53 11.76
CA GLY A 396 1.75 15.30 12.89
C GLY A 396 2.02 14.65 14.24
N PHE A 397 3.12 13.90 14.42
CA PHE A 397 3.41 13.24 15.70
C PHE A 397 3.66 14.23 16.86
N ALA A 398 4.14 15.44 16.57
CA ALA A 398 4.32 16.49 17.58
C ALA A 398 2.98 17.01 18.10
N ASP A 399 2.01 17.20 17.19
CA ASP A 399 0.68 17.72 17.52
C ASP A 399 -0.21 16.62 18.13
N TYR A 400 -0.13 15.40 17.59
CA TYR A 400 -0.98 14.26 17.94
C TYR A 400 -0.13 12.99 18.10
N PRO A 401 0.52 12.77 19.27
CA PRO A 401 1.41 11.63 19.51
C PRO A 401 0.69 10.30 19.79
N LEU A 402 -0.52 10.11 19.23
CA LEU A 402 -1.30 8.89 19.40
C LEU A 402 -0.59 7.67 18.79
N ARG A 403 -0.53 6.54 19.50
CA ARG A 403 0.02 5.29 18.99
C ARG A 403 -1.00 4.18 19.10
N HIS A 404 -0.73 3.08 18.41
CA HIS A 404 -1.55 1.90 18.54
C HIS A 404 -1.46 1.35 19.97
N GLU A 405 -2.62 1.15 20.57
CA GLU A 405 -2.82 0.47 21.84
C GLU A 405 -3.87 -0.63 21.59
N ASP A 406 -3.74 -1.75 22.29
CA ASP A 406 -4.73 -2.83 22.19
C ASP A 406 -6.08 -2.34 22.71
N PHE A 407 -7.16 -2.69 21.99
CA PHE A 407 -8.51 -2.37 22.42
C PHE A 407 -8.81 -2.97 23.81
N ASP A 408 -9.13 -2.12 24.79
CA ASP A 408 -9.50 -2.55 26.14
C ASP A 408 -11.02 -2.70 26.26
N VAL A 409 -11.47 -3.95 26.39
CA VAL A 409 -12.89 -4.29 26.60
C VAL A 409 -13.47 -3.73 27.90
N ASN A 410 -12.62 -3.38 28.87
CA ASN A 410 -13.03 -2.80 30.16
C ASN A 410 -12.84 -1.28 30.23
N SER A 411 -12.52 -0.64 29.10
CA SER A 411 -12.33 0.81 29.06
C SER A 411 -13.58 1.55 29.51
N LYS A 412 -13.37 2.66 30.24
CA LYS A 412 -14.44 3.59 30.65
C LYS A 412 -14.70 4.69 29.62
N THR A 413 -13.84 4.84 28.61
CA THR A 413 -13.84 5.98 27.68
C THR A 413 -14.49 5.67 26.33
N TYR A 414 -14.59 4.39 25.99
CA TYR A 414 -15.19 3.84 24.78
C TYR A 414 -15.86 2.49 25.09
N LYS A 415 -16.68 1.98 24.16
CA LYS A 415 -17.39 0.70 24.29
C LYS A 415 -17.08 -0.19 23.10
N ILE A 416 -17.35 -1.48 23.25
CA ILE A 416 -17.36 -2.43 22.14
C ILE A 416 -18.38 -1.93 21.11
N PHE A 417 -17.95 -1.83 19.86
CA PHE A 417 -18.81 -1.51 18.73
C PHE A 417 -19.46 -2.81 18.25
N ARG A 418 -20.79 -2.92 18.35
CA ARG A 418 -21.48 -4.12 17.88
C ARG A 418 -21.82 -3.99 16.41
N ILE A 419 -21.57 -5.03 15.62
CA ILE A 419 -21.73 -4.95 14.16
C ILE A 419 -23.17 -4.62 13.77
N HIS A 420 -24.17 -5.03 14.56
CA HIS A 420 -25.57 -4.71 14.32
C HIS A 420 -25.90 -3.22 14.53
N GLU A 421 -25.08 -2.47 15.28
CA GLU A 421 -25.30 -1.03 15.52
C GLU A 421 -25.05 -0.22 14.26
N TYR A 422 -24.05 -0.63 13.46
CA TYR A 422 -23.74 -0.03 12.17
C TYR A 422 -22.83 -0.97 11.37
N ASN A 423 -23.37 -1.56 10.31
CA ASN A 423 -22.65 -2.48 9.41
C ASN A 423 -22.49 -1.88 8.00
N TRP A 424 -21.68 -2.55 7.17
CA TRP A 424 -21.42 -2.11 5.81
C TRP A 424 -22.66 -2.23 4.91
N SER A 425 -23.34 -3.37 4.89
CA SER A 425 -24.43 -3.67 3.95
C SER A 425 -25.62 -2.74 4.10
N ASP A 426 -26.03 -2.47 5.34
CA ASP A 426 -27.27 -1.76 5.64
C ASP A 426 -27.04 -0.26 5.80
N HIS A 427 -25.84 0.15 6.22
CA HIS A 427 -25.56 1.54 6.59
C HIS A 427 -24.41 2.16 5.78
N GLY A 428 -23.22 1.55 5.82
CA GLY A 428 -22.01 2.12 5.19
C GLY A 428 -22.16 2.31 3.68
N TYR A 429 -22.69 1.30 2.99
CA TYR A 429 -22.98 1.33 1.57
C TYR A 429 -23.94 2.47 1.23
N ALA A 430 -25.08 2.52 1.92
CA ALA A 430 -26.12 3.52 1.69
C ALA A 430 -25.62 4.95 1.94
N LEU A 431 -24.81 5.15 2.99
CA LEU A 431 -24.24 6.45 3.31
C LEU A 431 -23.29 6.94 2.21
N ILE A 432 -22.37 6.10 1.73
CA ILE A 432 -21.47 6.48 0.62
C ILE A 432 -22.29 6.80 -0.64
N ASN A 433 -23.28 5.96 -0.95
CA ASN A 433 -24.15 6.15 -2.11
C ASN A 433 -24.91 7.49 -2.05
N ALA A 434 -25.25 7.98 -0.86
CA ALA A 434 -25.89 9.28 -0.68
C ALA A 434 -24.96 10.48 -0.95
N PHE A 435 -23.63 10.33 -0.79
CA PHE A 435 -22.66 11.40 -1.03
C PHE A 435 -22.11 11.45 -2.46
N TYR A 436 -22.25 10.37 -3.22
CA TYR A 436 -21.74 10.25 -4.59
C TYR A 436 -22.88 9.79 -5.51
N GLU A 437 -23.49 10.76 -6.20
CA GLU A 437 -24.72 10.58 -7.00
C GLU A 437 -24.60 9.55 -8.15
N ASP A 438 -23.38 9.19 -8.56
CA ASP A 438 -23.16 8.12 -9.55
C ASP A 438 -23.42 6.71 -8.99
N GLY A 439 -23.47 6.57 -7.67
CA GLY A 439 -23.68 5.31 -6.94
C GLY A 439 -22.62 4.23 -7.18
N GLU A 440 -21.60 4.54 -7.98
CA GLU A 440 -20.60 3.57 -8.40
C GLU A 440 -19.58 3.33 -7.29
N LEU A 441 -19.20 4.35 -6.51
CA LEU A 441 -18.16 4.19 -5.49
C LEU A 441 -18.53 3.17 -4.40
N ALA A 442 -19.79 3.20 -3.93
CA ALA A 442 -20.27 2.23 -2.94
C ALA A 442 -20.24 0.81 -3.50
N SER A 443 -20.74 0.62 -4.73
CA SER A 443 -20.73 -0.65 -5.45
C SER A 443 -19.31 -1.19 -5.72
N LEU A 444 -18.36 -0.33 -6.08
CA LEU A 444 -16.97 -0.71 -6.29
C LEU A 444 -16.28 -1.17 -5.01
N LEU A 445 -16.54 -0.48 -3.89
CA LEU A 445 -16.02 -0.88 -2.57
C LEU A 445 -16.65 -2.18 -2.09
N ASP A 446 -17.96 -2.35 -2.30
CA ASP A 446 -18.68 -3.57 -1.96
C ASP A 446 -18.15 -4.77 -2.76
N THR A 447 -17.99 -4.59 -4.08
CA THR A 447 -17.38 -5.59 -4.96
C THR A 447 -15.97 -5.94 -4.50
N GLN A 448 -15.16 -4.95 -4.10
CA GLN A 448 -13.81 -5.19 -3.58
C GLN A 448 -13.83 -6.03 -2.30
N PHE A 449 -14.67 -5.68 -1.33
CA PHE A 449 -14.79 -6.43 -0.07
C PHE A 449 -15.29 -7.84 -0.30
N GLU A 450 -16.38 -8.01 -1.06
CA GLU A 450 -16.98 -9.32 -1.32
C GLU A 450 -16.04 -10.21 -2.13
N THR A 451 -15.35 -9.66 -3.12
CA THR A 451 -14.42 -10.43 -3.97
C THR A 451 -13.31 -11.05 -3.13
N ILE A 452 -12.65 -10.29 -2.24
CA ILE A 452 -11.61 -10.87 -1.38
C ILE A 452 -12.19 -11.78 -0.31
N TYR A 453 -13.36 -11.42 0.23
CA TYR A 453 -13.96 -12.15 1.33
C TYR A 453 -14.35 -13.54 0.88
N GLN A 454 -14.87 -13.71 -0.34
CA GLN A 454 -15.27 -15.00 -0.92
C GLN A 454 -14.18 -15.75 -1.66
N LEU A 455 -13.07 -15.10 -1.98
CA LEU A 455 -12.00 -15.68 -2.78
C LEU A 455 -11.53 -17.02 -2.17
N THR A 456 -11.51 -18.08 -2.97
CA THR A 456 -11.04 -19.39 -2.54
C THR A 456 -10.71 -20.25 -3.75
N ASP A 457 -9.62 -21.00 -3.66
CA ASP A 457 -9.33 -22.13 -4.57
C ASP A 457 -9.64 -23.48 -3.89
N ASN A 458 -10.31 -23.44 -2.75
CA ASN A 458 -10.70 -24.58 -1.92
C ASN A 458 -9.50 -25.46 -1.52
N SER A 459 -8.39 -24.83 -1.15
CA SER A 459 -7.20 -25.53 -0.70
C SER A 459 -6.46 -24.79 0.43
N ILE A 460 -5.66 -25.56 1.18
CA ILE A 460 -4.70 -25.04 2.18
C ILE A 460 -3.40 -25.83 2.06
N GLY A 461 -2.33 -25.16 1.67
CA GLY A 461 -1.04 -25.78 1.36
C GLY A 461 -1.19 -26.78 0.21
N MET A 462 -0.85 -28.04 0.45
CA MET A 462 -1.00 -29.12 -0.53
C MET A 462 -2.36 -29.84 -0.44
N ASN A 463 -3.24 -29.44 0.48
CA ASN A 463 -4.53 -30.10 0.70
C ASN A 463 -5.62 -29.43 -0.13
N THR A 464 -6.21 -30.16 -1.08
CA THR A 464 -7.30 -29.69 -1.94
C THR A 464 -8.67 -30.13 -1.41
N ASN A 465 -9.75 -29.57 -1.97
CA ASN A 465 -11.14 -29.83 -1.59
C ASN A 465 -11.41 -29.51 -0.10
N VAL A 466 -10.88 -28.38 0.37
CA VAL A 466 -11.08 -27.87 1.73
C VAL A 466 -11.92 -26.61 1.63
N ASP A 467 -13.08 -26.59 2.30
CA ASP A 467 -13.80 -25.34 2.49
C ASP A 467 -13.02 -24.45 3.48
N THR A 468 -12.56 -23.31 2.97
CA THR A 468 -11.76 -22.33 3.70
C THR A 468 -12.59 -21.20 4.28
N SER A 469 -13.92 -21.19 4.09
CA SER A 469 -14.83 -20.12 4.54
C SER A 469 -14.66 -19.78 6.02
N ILE A 470 -14.60 -20.78 6.89
CA ILE A 470 -14.41 -20.62 8.33
C ILE A 470 -13.04 -20.00 8.65
N PHE A 471 -11.98 -20.40 7.94
CA PHE A 471 -10.63 -19.86 8.11
C PHE A 471 -10.57 -18.38 7.70
N ARG A 472 -11.12 -18.05 6.52
CA ARG A 472 -11.20 -16.67 6.02
C ARG A 472 -12.03 -15.77 6.92
N ARG A 473 -13.22 -16.23 7.34
CA ARG A 473 -14.09 -15.50 8.29
C ARG A 473 -13.39 -15.29 9.63
N ALA A 474 -12.67 -16.28 10.14
CA ALA A 474 -11.91 -16.15 11.39
C ALA A 474 -10.81 -15.07 11.31
N ILE A 475 -10.13 -14.91 10.17
CA ILE A 475 -9.16 -13.83 9.96
C ILE A 475 -9.87 -12.47 9.98
N TRP A 476 -10.96 -12.35 9.24
CA TRP A 476 -11.73 -11.09 9.14
C TRP A 476 -12.26 -10.63 10.50
N VAL A 477 -12.93 -11.53 11.24
CA VAL A 477 -13.48 -11.21 12.56
C VAL A 477 -12.38 -10.99 13.61
N TYR A 478 -11.22 -11.64 13.47
CA TYR A 478 -10.06 -11.39 14.34
C TYR A 478 -9.56 -9.96 14.18
N VAL A 479 -9.39 -9.48 12.94
CA VAL A 479 -8.98 -8.08 12.68
C VAL A 479 -10.04 -7.08 13.16
N HIS A 480 -11.32 -7.32 12.87
CA HIS A 480 -12.40 -6.47 13.40
C HIS A 480 -12.37 -6.40 14.93
N ARG A 481 -12.14 -7.53 15.59
CA ARG A 481 -12.08 -7.59 17.05
C ARG A 481 -10.85 -6.91 17.64
N LEU A 482 -9.70 -6.95 16.97
CA LEU A 482 -8.53 -6.14 17.34
C LEU A 482 -8.85 -4.63 17.31
N MET A 483 -9.77 -4.21 16.42
CA MET A 483 -10.25 -2.83 16.31
C MET A 483 -11.49 -2.54 17.18
N GLY A 484 -11.88 -3.45 18.07
CA GLY A 484 -13.02 -3.25 18.99
C GLY A 484 -14.40 -3.53 18.40
N ILE A 485 -14.49 -4.08 17.19
CA ILE A 485 -15.75 -4.45 16.53
C ILE A 485 -16.13 -5.88 16.89
N MET A 486 -17.38 -6.10 17.29
CA MET A 486 -17.91 -7.41 17.68
C MET A 486 -19.06 -7.84 16.77
N HIS A 487 -18.86 -8.96 16.10
CA HIS A 487 -19.91 -9.74 15.42
C HIS A 487 -20.70 -10.59 16.40
N ASP A 488 -21.96 -10.22 16.69
CA ASP A 488 -22.81 -10.92 17.66
C ASP A 488 -23.27 -12.31 17.19
N ASP A 489 -23.26 -12.54 15.87
CA ASP A 489 -23.62 -13.80 15.21
C ASP A 489 -22.42 -14.76 15.04
N TYR A 490 -21.25 -14.43 15.61
CA TYR A 490 -20.02 -15.19 15.43
C TYR A 490 -19.51 -15.79 16.74
N ASP A 491 -19.18 -17.08 16.72
CA ASP A 491 -18.53 -17.75 17.85
C ASP A 491 -17.01 -17.51 17.87
N TYR A 492 -16.55 -16.57 18.72
CA TYR A 492 -15.13 -16.23 18.87
C TYR A 492 -14.25 -17.38 19.37
N ARG A 493 -14.81 -18.47 19.90
CA ARG A 493 -14.04 -19.69 20.20
C ARG A 493 -13.42 -20.27 18.92
N LEU A 494 -14.08 -20.10 17.77
CA LEU A 494 -13.57 -20.53 16.47
C LEU A 494 -12.26 -19.85 16.10
N VAL A 495 -12.06 -18.58 16.43
CA VAL A 495 -10.79 -17.89 16.16
C VAL A 495 -9.63 -18.60 16.85
N ASN A 496 -9.79 -18.98 18.12
CA ASN A 496 -8.75 -19.69 18.88
C ASN A 496 -8.59 -21.14 18.45
N LEU A 497 -9.66 -21.77 17.95
CA LEU A 497 -9.61 -23.13 17.41
C LEU A 497 -8.83 -23.18 16.09
N ILE A 498 -9.07 -22.20 15.21
CA ILE A 498 -8.68 -22.19 13.80
C ILE A 498 -7.37 -21.42 13.57
N LEU A 499 -7.19 -20.25 14.17
CA LEU A 499 -6.00 -19.44 13.96
C LEU A 499 -4.91 -19.78 14.98
N LYS A 500 -3.75 -20.21 14.47
CA LYS A 500 -2.56 -20.44 15.28
C LYS A 500 -2.06 -19.14 15.91
N GLN A 501 -1.41 -19.23 17.07
CA GLN A 501 -0.86 -18.05 17.77
C GLN A 501 0.13 -17.25 16.93
N SER A 502 1.05 -17.92 16.22
CA SER A 502 2.01 -17.27 15.30
C SER A 502 1.30 -16.50 14.19
N LEU A 503 0.25 -17.09 13.60
CA LEU A 503 -0.56 -16.46 12.58
C LEU A 503 -1.34 -15.24 13.14
N LYS A 504 -1.93 -15.37 14.33
CA LYS A 504 -2.60 -14.25 15.03
C LYS A 504 -1.64 -13.09 15.32
N ALA A 505 -0.41 -13.39 15.73
CA ALA A 505 0.62 -12.38 15.96
C ALA A 505 1.01 -11.66 14.65
N PHE A 506 1.21 -12.41 13.56
CA PHE A 506 1.48 -11.82 12.25
C PHE A 506 0.32 -10.94 11.73
N ILE A 507 -0.92 -11.44 11.78
CA ILE A 507 -2.11 -10.67 11.37
C ILE A 507 -2.27 -9.40 12.21
N LYS A 508 -2.03 -9.47 13.53
CA LYS A 508 -2.05 -8.30 14.41
C LYS A 508 -1.01 -7.26 14.00
N LYS A 509 0.22 -7.67 13.64
CA LYS A 509 1.22 -6.73 13.11
C LYS A 509 0.75 -6.09 11.81
N VAL A 510 0.24 -6.86 10.85
CA VAL A 510 -0.32 -6.36 9.58
C VAL A 510 -1.40 -5.31 9.83
N ALA A 511 -2.33 -5.59 10.75
CA ALA A 511 -3.47 -4.73 11.01
C ALA A 511 -3.15 -3.52 11.91
N CYS A 512 -2.13 -3.57 12.77
CA CYS A 512 -1.98 -2.59 13.85
C CYS A 512 -0.62 -1.89 13.90
N LYS A 513 0.47 -2.60 13.55
CA LYS A 513 1.86 -2.10 13.62
C LYS A 513 2.69 -2.64 12.45
N PRO A 514 2.32 -2.34 11.19
CA PRO A 514 2.93 -2.94 10.00
C PRO A 514 4.44 -2.68 9.91
N GLU A 515 4.91 -1.56 10.44
CA GLU A 515 6.33 -1.18 10.49
C GLU A 515 7.22 -2.14 11.31
N THR A 516 6.62 -3.05 12.08
CA THR A 516 7.31 -4.04 12.93
C THR A 516 7.42 -5.43 12.29
N ILE A 517 6.91 -5.60 11.07
CA ILE A 517 6.91 -6.89 10.36
C ILE A 517 8.32 -7.22 9.89
N SER A 518 8.76 -8.44 10.17
CA SER A 518 10.02 -8.99 9.69
C SER A 518 9.80 -10.17 8.75
N ARG A 519 10.84 -10.51 7.97
CA ARG A 519 10.87 -11.72 7.15
C ARG A 519 10.53 -12.98 7.97
N ASN A 520 11.03 -13.05 9.20
CA ASN A 520 10.78 -14.20 10.07
C ASN A 520 9.30 -14.33 10.46
N ASP A 521 8.58 -13.21 10.65
CA ASP A 521 7.14 -13.26 10.90
C ASP A 521 6.38 -13.82 9.69
N TYR A 522 6.79 -13.43 8.47
CA TYR A 522 6.19 -13.91 7.22
C TYR A 522 6.50 -15.39 6.94
N GLU A 523 7.74 -15.82 7.18
CA GLU A 523 8.16 -17.20 6.97
C GLU A 523 7.52 -18.14 8.00
N ARG A 524 7.46 -17.73 9.27
CA ARG A 524 6.98 -18.54 10.41
C ARG A 524 5.54 -18.22 10.84
N MET A 525 4.62 -18.18 9.88
CA MET A 525 3.18 -18.15 10.20
C MET A 525 2.70 -19.42 10.93
N GLY A 526 3.51 -20.48 10.91
CA GLY A 526 3.29 -21.71 11.67
C GLY A 526 2.41 -22.73 10.96
N LEU A 527 2.23 -22.56 9.65
CA LEU A 527 1.46 -23.39 8.73
C LEU A 527 2.24 -23.53 7.42
N ALA A 528 2.18 -24.72 6.83
CA ALA A 528 2.70 -25.01 5.50
C ALA A 528 1.81 -24.39 4.42
N LEU A 529 2.01 -23.10 4.14
CA LEU A 529 1.24 -22.31 3.19
C LEU A 529 2.03 -22.02 1.91
N ARG A 530 1.32 -21.97 0.79
CA ARG A 530 1.83 -21.46 -0.49
C ARG A 530 2.03 -19.93 -0.45
N PRO A 531 2.92 -19.35 -1.27
CA PRO A 531 3.14 -17.91 -1.32
C PRO A 531 1.86 -17.11 -1.54
N GLU A 532 1.02 -17.55 -2.48
CA GLU A 532 -0.27 -16.93 -2.77
C GLU A 532 -1.23 -16.97 -1.57
N GLU A 533 -1.23 -18.03 -0.77
CA GLU A 533 -2.05 -18.14 0.44
C GLU A 533 -1.59 -17.18 1.54
N LYS A 534 -0.27 -16.97 1.68
CA LYS A 534 0.28 -15.95 2.59
C LYS A 534 -0.16 -14.55 2.15
N VAL A 535 -0.07 -14.24 0.86
CA VAL A 535 -0.57 -12.98 0.29
C VAL A 535 -2.07 -12.83 0.53
N HIS A 536 -2.85 -13.89 0.37
CA HIS A 536 -4.30 -13.87 0.60
C HIS A 536 -4.65 -13.55 2.05
N ILE A 537 -3.95 -14.12 3.03
CA ILE A 537 -4.11 -13.78 4.45
C ILE A 537 -3.83 -12.29 4.70
N VAL A 538 -2.78 -11.75 4.09
CA VAL A 538 -2.45 -10.31 4.22
C VAL A 538 -3.54 -9.44 3.59
N LEU A 539 -4.08 -9.83 2.42
CA LEU A 539 -5.17 -9.11 1.75
C LEU A 539 -6.47 -9.13 2.56
N LEU A 540 -6.85 -10.28 3.14
CA LEU A 540 -7.99 -10.38 4.06
C LEU A 540 -7.81 -9.45 5.27
N SER A 541 -6.59 -9.42 5.81
CA SER A 541 -6.27 -8.58 6.97
C SER A 541 -6.32 -7.08 6.62
N MET A 542 -5.82 -6.73 5.43
CA MET A 542 -5.88 -5.38 4.89
C MET A 542 -7.33 -4.91 4.71
N GLU A 543 -8.16 -5.69 4.02
CA GLU A 543 -9.54 -5.29 3.71
C GLU A 543 -10.43 -5.27 4.95
N ALA A 544 -10.25 -6.20 5.89
CA ALA A 544 -10.92 -6.17 7.19
C ALA A 544 -10.54 -4.92 8.00
N ARG A 545 -9.26 -4.52 7.99
CA ARG A 545 -8.82 -3.26 8.62
C ARG A 545 -9.48 -2.05 7.95
N LYS A 546 -9.46 -1.99 6.63
CA LYS A 546 -10.09 -0.90 5.86
C LYS A 546 -11.56 -0.79 6.20
N GLN A 547 -12.29 -1.90 6.18
CA GLN A 547 -13.71 -1.91 6.53
C GLN A 547 -13.94 -1.44 7.97
N ALA A 548 -13.14 -1.88 8.94
CA ALA A 548 -13.25 -1.43 10.33
C ALA A 548 -13.09 0.10 10.46
N GLU A 549 -12.05 0.68 9.84
CA GLU A 549 -11.83 2.14 9.85
C GLU A 549 -12.99 2.90 9.19
N LEU A 550 -13.54 2.37 8.08
CA LEU A 550 -14.71 2.94 7.43
C LEU A 550 -15.97 2.85 8.31
N LEU A 551 -16.20 1.73 9.01
CA LEU A 551 -17.36 1.60 9.90
C LEU A 551 -17.33 2.66 10.99
N TYR A 552 -16.20 2.87 11.67
CA TYR A 552 -16.08 3.95 12.67
C TYR A 552 -16.22 5.34 12.05
N GLY A 553 -15.55 5.59 10.91
CA GLY A 553 -15.59 6.87 10.20
C GLY A 553 -17.00 7.27 9.76
N LEU A 554 -17.67 6.36 9.05
CA LEU A 554 -19.00 6.58 8.49
C LEU A 554 -20.08 6.57 9.58
N HIS A 555 -19.92 5.77 10.64
CA HIS A 555 -20.81 5.83 11.80
C HIS A 555 -20.74 7.21 12.48
N ALA A 556 -19.54 7.77 12.65
CA ALA A 556 -19.39 9.11 13.20
C ALA A 556 -20.04 10.18 12.29
N ILE A 557 -19.95 10.03 10.97
CA ILE A 557 -20.64 10.91 10.00
C ILE A 557 -22.16 10.81 10.16
N MET A 558 -22.71 9.59 10.24
CA MET A 558 -24.14 9.37 10.45
C MET A 558 -24.62 9.97 11.78
N GLN A 559 -23.87 9.76 12.88
CA GLN A 559 -24.18 10.35 14.18
C GLN A 559 -24.14 11.88 14.16
N TRP A 560 -23.32 12.48 13.30
CA TRP A 560 -23.27 13.91 13.09
C TRP A 560 -24.47 14.41 12.28
N MET A 561 -24.87 13.70 11.22
CA MET A 561 -26.02 14.04 10.38
C MET A 561 -27.35 13.97 11.16
N ASN A 562 -27.50 12.98 12.04
CA ASN A 562 -28.72 12.77 12.82
C ASN A 562 -28.83 13.69 14.05
N LYS A 563 -28.12 14.83 14.10
CA LYS A 563 -28.17 15.79 15.21
C LYS A 563 -29.37 16.77 15.15
N ASP A 564 -30.33 16.55 14.27
CA ASP A 564 -31.59 17.31 14.23
C ASP A 564 -32.71 16.63 15.05
N ASP A 565 -32.46 16.41 16.35
CA ASP A 565 -33.50 16.25 17.38
C ASP A 565 -33.03 16.80 18.75
#